data_AF-A0A2U3L3A1-F1
#
_entry.id   AF-A0A2U3L3A1-F1
#
_cell.length_a   1.000
_cell.length_b   1.000
_cell.length_c   1.000
_cell.angle_alpha   90.00
_cell.angle_beta   90.00
_cell.angle_gamma   90.00
#
_symmetry.space_group_name_H-M   'P 1'
#
loop_
_entity.id
_entity.type
_entity.pdbx_description
1 polymer ?
#
loop_
_entity_poly.entity_id
_entity_poly.type
_entity_poly.pdbx_seq_one_letter_code
_entity_poly.pdbx_strand_id
1 'polypeptide(L)'
;MRKIKLLLLLGVTLGLFTFVWNMPGIGHAASQTKCPVLGNKIDEKVFVDYQGKRIYFCCPACIDQFNKDPGKYLTKMEAEGITPAKAPR
;
A
#
# COMPACT_ATOMS: atom_id res chain seq x y z
N MET A 1 51.16 -0.14 4.71
CA MET A 1 50.14 -0.72 3.79
C MET A 1 49.15 -1.69 4.44
N ARG A 2 49.41 -2.31 5.61
CA ARG A 2 48.45 -3.21 6.30
C ARG A 2 47.41 -2.53 7.21
N LYS A 3 47.68 -1.32 7.70
CA LYS A 3 46.81 -0.63 8.68
C LYS A 3 45.60 0.11 8.07
N ILE A 4 45.66 0.45 6.77
CA ILE A 4 44.55 1.13 6.06
C ILE A 4 43.41 0.16 5.73
N LYS A 5 43.73 -1.12 5.47
CA LYS A 5 42.73 -2.16 5.18
C LYS A 5 41.86 -2.53 6.39
N LEU A 6 42.35 -2.31 7.61
CA LEU A 6 41.64 -2.64 8.86
C LEU A 6 40.64 -1.56 9.29
N LEU A 7 40.93 -0.29 8.98
CA LEU A 7 40.05 0.86 9.26
C LEU A 7 38.82 0.92 8.33
N LEU A 8 38.93 0.41 7.11
CA LEU A 8 37.81 0.37 6.16
C LEU A 8 36.75 -0.69 6.50
N LEU A 9 37.10 -1.77 7.21
CA LEU A 9 36.14 -2.81 7.60
C LEU A 9 35.29 -2.43 8.84
N LEU A 10 35.84 -1.61 9.75
CA LEU A 10 35.14 -1.11 10.94
C LEU A 10 34.17 0.05 10.64
N GLY A 11 34.42 0.84 9.59
CA GLY A 11 33.52 1.93 9.19
C GLY A 11 32.19 1.44 8.59
N VAL A 12 32.17 0.25 7.99
CA VAL A 12 30.98 -0.32 7.34
C VAL A 12 30.01 -0.91 8.38
N THR A 13 30.50 -1.49 9.48
CA THR A 13 29.65 -2.01 10.56
C THR A 13 29.02 -0.89 11.41
N LEU A 14 29.74 0.22 11.61
CA LEU A 14 29.18 1.42 12.27
C LEU A 14 28.18 2.18 11.38
N GLY A 15 28.42 2.23 10.06
CA GLY A 15 27.54 2.93 9.11
C GLY A 15 26.21 2.23 8.84
N LEU A 16 26.15 0.90 8.96
CA LEU A 16 24.91 0.13 8.80
C LEU A 16 24.00 0.24 10.03
N PHE A 17 24.55 0.42 11.22
CA PHE A 17 23.76 0.46 12.46
C PHE A 17 22.97 1.78 12.62
N THR A 18 23.49 2.89 12.09
CA THR A 18 22.77 4.18 12.10
C THR A 18 21.70 4.28 11.01
N PHE A 19 21.82 3.49 9.94
CA PHE A 19 20.88 3.52 8.82
C PHE A 19 19.57 2.77 9.10
N VAL A 20 19.59 1.73 9.93
CA VAL A 20 18.40 0.94 10.28
C VAL A 20 17.43 1.72 11.19
N TRP A 21 17.93 2.67 12.00
CA TRP A 21 17.08 3.42 12.94
C TRP A 21 16.27 4.55 12.29
N ASN A 22 16.67 5.02 11.11
CA ASN A 22 15.98 6.11 10.40
C ASN A 22 15.04 5.61 9.29
N MET A 23 14.69 4.32 9.29
CA MET A 23 13.77 3.76 8.32
C MET A 23 12.33 4.13 8.72
N PRO A 24 11.63 5.01 7.98
CA PRO A 24 10.24 5.34 8.28
C PRO A 24 9.41 4.06 8.25
N GLY A 25 8.76 3.77 9.37
CA GLY A 25 8.10 2.50 9.64
C GLY A 25 7.10 2.11 8.55
N ILE A 26 7.11 0.82 8.21
CA ILE A 26 6.13 0.19 7.33
C ILE A 26 4.76 0.31 8.00
N GLY A 27 3.94 1.26 7.55
CA GLY A 27 2.56 1.40 7.99
C GLY A 27 1.78 0.13 7.64
N HIS A 28 1.13 -0.47 8.63
CA HIS A 28 0.26 -1.63 8.41
C HIS A 28 -1.03 -1.14 7.77
N ALA A 29 -1.11 -1.25 6.44
CA ALA A 29 -2.32 -0.95 5.71
C ALA A 29 -3.48 -1.86 6.13
N ALA A 30 -4.64 -1.27 6.40
CA ALA A 30 -5.86 -2.01 6.69
C ALA A 30 -6.45 -2.61 5.40
N SER A 31 -6.97 -3.83 5.50
CA SER A 31 -7.70 -4.47 4.40
C SER A 31 -9.03 -3.76 4.14
N GLN A 32 -9.44 -3.70 2.88
CA GLN A 32 -10.72 -3.12 2.50
C GLN A 32 -11.90 -3.94 3.06
N THR A 33 -12.75 -3.31 3.87
CA THR A 33 -13.99 -3.92 4.39
C THR A 33 -15.26 -3.16 3.98
N LYS A 34 -15.09 -1.93 3.47
CA LYS A 34 -16.17 -1.02 3.08
C LYS A 34 -16.06 -0.61 1.62
N CYS A 35 -17.21 -0.36 1.01
CA CYS A 35 -17.33 0.16 -0.35
C CYS A 35 -16.83 1.61 -0.38
N PRO A 36 -15.88 1.99 -1.26
CA PRO A 36 -15.34 3.34 -1.29
C PRO A 36 -16.35 4.38 -1.80
N VAL A 37 -17.39 3.92 -2.52
CA VAL A 37 -18.44 4.77 -3.10
C VAL A 37 -19.53 5.07 -2.07
N LEU A 38 -20.14 4.04 -1.49
CA LEU A 38 -21.32 4.16 -0.60
C LEU A 38 -21.04 3.89 0.88
N GLY A 39 -19.87 3.36 1.25
CA GLY A 39 -19.52 3.06 2.64
C GLY A 39 -20.15 1.77 3.22
N ASN A 40 -20.98 1.07 2.45
CA ASN A 40 -21.59 -0.21 2.87
C ASN A 40 -20.56 -1.35 2.92
N LYS A 41 -20.93 -2.49 3.54
CA LYS A 41 -20.09 -3.70 3.55
C LYS A 41 -19.84 -4.18 2.10
N ILE A 42 -18.62 -4.60 1.81
CA ILE A 42 -18.25 -5.13 0.48
C ILE A 42 -18.89 -6.50 0.20
N ASP A 43 -19.08 -6.79 -1.08
CA ASP A 43 -19.33 -8.13 -1.62
C ASP A 43 -18.08 -8.55 -2.42
N GLU A 44 -17.47 -9.67 -2.05
CA GLU A 44 -16.25 -10.20 -2.70
C GLU A 44 -16.48 -10.60 -4.16
N LYS A 45 -17.73 -10.75 -4.59
CA LYS A 45 -18.10 -11.04 -5.98
C LYS A 45 -18.17 -9.79 -6.86
N VAL A 46 -18.21 -8.61 -6.25
CA VAL A 46 -18.34 -7.33 -6.96
C VAL A 46 -17.03 -6.57 -6.80
N PHE A 47 -16.19 -6.63 -7.82
CA PHE A 47 -14.89 -5.97 -7.81
C PHE A 47 -14.47 -5.47 -9.19
N VAL A 48 -13.49 -4.59 -9.21
CA VAL A 48 -12.71 -4.26 -10.40
C VAL A 48 -11.23 -4.35 -10.08
N ASP A 49 -10.47 -4.78 -11.08
CA ASP A 49 -9.02 -4.74 -11.03
C ASP A 49 -8.55 -3.47 -11.73
N TYR A 50 -7.91 -2.57 -10.99
CA TYR A 50 -7.41 -1.29 -11.46
C TYR A 50 -6.01 -1.03 -10.93
N GLN A 51 -5.06 -0.74 -11.83
CA GLN A 51 -3.64 -0.51 -11.50
C GLN A 51 -3.00 -1.62 -10.66
N GLY A 52 -3.34 -2.88 -10.92
CA GLY A 52 -2.83 -4.04 -10.19
C GLY A 52 -3.40 -4.21 -8.77
N LYS A 53 -4.38 -3.37 -8.40
CA LYS A 53 -5.16 -3.46 -7.17
C LYS A 53 -6.57 -3.99 -7.49
N ARG A 54 -7.12 -4.83 -6.64
CA ARG A 54 -8.51 -5.30 -6.65
C ARG A 54 -9.33 -4.49 -5.66
N ILE A 55 -10.29 -3.74 -6.17
CA ILE A 55 -11.18 -2.88 -5.40
C ILE A 55 -12.54 -3.57 -5.34
N TYR A 56 -13.02 -3.85 -4.12
CA TYR A 56 -14.34 -4.45 -3.90
C TYR A 56 -15.43 -3.38 -3.74
N PHE A 57 -16.67 -3.75 -4.03
CA PHE A 57 -17.83 -2.87 -3.89
C PHE A 57 -18.98 -3.59 -3.23
N CYS A 58 -19.97 -2.83 -2.77
CA CYS A 58 -21.18 -3.40 -2.18
C CYS A 58 -22.24 -3.80 -3.22
N CYS A 59 -22.17 -3.24 -4.44
CA CYS A 59 -23.14 -3.52 -5.52
C CYS A 59 -22.57 -3.14 -6.90
N PRO A 60 -23.10 -3.71 -8.00
CA PRO A 60 -22.59 -3.45 -9.35
C PRO A 60 -22.66 -1.97 -9.75
N ALA A 61 -23.69 -1.23 -9.33
CA ALA A 61 -23.83 0.20 -9.64
C ALA A 61 -22.67 1.07 -9.08
N CYS A 62 -21.96 0.60 -8.05
CA CYS A 62 -20.78 1.30 -7.55
C CYS A 62 -19.59 1.23 -8.51
N ILE A 63 -19.53 0.22 -9.38
CA ILE A 63 -18.48 0.08 -10.39
C ILE A 63 -18.55 1.25 -11.37
N ASP A 64 -19.75 1.58 -11.86
CA ASP A 64 -19.93 2.70 -12.79
C ASP A 64 -19.56 4.04 -12.17
N GLN A 65 -19.85 4.23 -10.87
CA GLN A 65 -19.44 5.44 -10.16
C GLN A 65 -17.93 5.50 -9.96
N PHE A 66 -17.31 4.37 -9.61
CA PHE A 66 -15.86 4.27 -9.49
C PHE A 66 -15.16 4.59 -10.82
N ASN A 67 -15.64 4.04 -11.94
CA ASN A 67 -15.04 4.22 -13.26
C ASN A 67 -15.08 5.67 -13.77
N LYS A 68 -15.98 6.52 -13.24
CA LYS A 68 -16.01 7.95 -13.60
C LYS A 68 -14.81 8.72 -13.04
N ASP A 69 -14.35 8.34 -11.85
CA ASP A 69 -13.22 8.98 -11.19
C ASP A 69 -12.52 8.01 -10.22
N PRO A 70 -11.73 7.04 -10.74
CA PRO A 70 -11.05 6.06 -9.90
C PRO A 70 -10.06 6.71 -8.92
N GLY A 71 -9.40 7.79 -9.37
CA GLY A 71 -8.40 8.50 -8.59
C GLY A 71 -8.96 9.08 -7.30
N LYS A 72 -10.14 9.72 -7.35
CA LYS A 72 -10.83 10.22 -6.17
C LYS A 72 -11.05 9.14 -5.10
N TYR A 73 -11.49 7.95 -5.50
CA TYR A 73 -11.78 6.87 -4.55
C TYR A 73 -10.51 6.24 -4.00
N LEU A 74 -9.47 6.09 -4.82
CA LEU A 74 -8.17 5.58 -4.36
C LEU A 74 -7.51 6.52 -3.36
N THR A 75 -7.48 7.83 -3.63
CA THR A 75 -6.94 8.82 -2.71
C THR A 75 -7.69 8.81 -1.37
N LYS A 76 -9.02 8.67 -1.42
CA LYS A 76 -9.84 8.54 -0.21
C LYS A 76 -9.47 7.29 0.60
N MET A 77 -9.36 6.14 -0.07
CA MET A 77 -8.97 4.88 0.59
C MET A 77 -7.57 4.99 1.21
N GLU A 78 -6.61 5.59 0.51
CA GLU A 78 -5.25 5.80 1.00
C GLU A 78 -5.21 6.74 2.21
N ALA A 79 -6.00 7.82 2.20
CA ALA A 79 -6.17 8.72 3.34
C ALA A 79 -6.81 8.01 4.56
N GLU A 80 -7.67 7.02 4.32
CA GLU A 80 -8.26 6.16 5.36
C GLU A 80 -7.33 5.00 5.78
N GLY A 81 -6.12 4.92 5.21
CA GLY A 81 -5.16 3.84 5.49
C GLY A 81 -5.58 2.47 4.94
N ILE A 82 -6.53 2.46 4.00
CA ILE A 82 -7.05 1.25 3.36
C ILE A 82 -6.23 0.94 2.12
N THR A 83 -5.63 -0.25 2.05
CA THR A 83 -5.00 -0.74 0.82
C THR A 83 -5.88 -1.81 0.18
N PRO A 84 -6.33 -1.60 -1.07
CA PRO A 84 -7.08 -2.63 -1.79
C PRO A 84 -6.24 -3.89 -1.98
N ALA A 85 -6.92 -5.03 -2.16
CA ALA A 85 -6.24 -6.31 -2.35
C ALA A 85 -5.37 -6.29 -3.61
N LYS A 86 -4.39 -7.19 -3.72
CA LYS A 86 -3.61 -7.33 -4.95
C LYS A 86 -4.45 -8.05 -6.01
N ALA A 87 -4.51 -7.50 -7.23
CA ALA A 87 -5.17 -8.18 -8.33
C ALA A 87 -4.36 -9.43 -8.75
N PRO A 88 -5.01 -10.59 -8.99
CA PRO A 88 -4.36 -11.71 -9.64
C PRO A 88 -3.97 -11.26 -11.05
N ARG A 89 -2.68 -11.37 -11.37
CA ARG A 89 -2.14 -11.00 -12.68
C ARG A 89 -2.68 -11.90 -13.79
#